data_AF-A0A3R6PBW2-F1
#
_entry.id   AF-A0A3R6PBW2-F1
#
_cell.length_a   1.000
_cell.length_b   1.000
_cell.length_c   1.000
_cell.angle_alpha   90.00
_cell.angle_beta   90.00
_cell.angle_gamma   90.00
#
_symmetry.space_group_name_H-M   'P 1'
#
loop_
_entity.id
_entity.type
_entity.pdbx_description
1 polymer ?
#
loop_
_entity_poly.entity_id
_entity_poly.type
_entity_poly.pdbx_seq_one_letter_code
_entity_poly.pdbx_strand_id
1 'polypeptide(L)'
;MFNPGLEIGQILKNADIVEKFKCGNMGGMRRSKTTNTLVIVSDYTKGIYHDKWIGGVLHYTGMGKSGDQDIRWSQNATLADSDFNGVDVHLFEVIDAGEYIYCGRIELVDKPYTDMQPGEDGNDRKVWMFPIRPVPDNDVKKPPMFVFKDIEDYKSRGKNVDSEYAKFLEENKKKKVKNSSAVIPVQVSKPEPKKIVNAPDDIEAKTVNHKKYGVGLIKKVEGPNIVITFKSVGEKTLNYEVCMKNKLLEIL
;
A
#
# COMPACT_ATOMS: atom_id res chain seq x y z
N MET A 1 -7.82 -10.27 -25.01
CA MET A 1 -6.97 -9.50 -24.08
C MET A 1 -7.81 -8.39 -23.49
N PHE A 2 -7.91 -8.32 -22.17
CA PHE A 2 -8.60 -7.29 -21.40
C PHE A 2 -7.85 -5.97 -21.50
N ASN A 3 -8.58 -4.88 -21.70
CA ASN A 3 -8.03 -3.53 -21.71
C ASN A 3 -8.67 -2.69 -20.59
N PRO A 4 -7.93 -2.33 -19.52
CA PRO A 4 -8.48 -1.55 -18.41
C PRO A 4 -8.61 -0.05 -18.70
N GLY A 5 -8.17 0.42 -19.86
CA GLY A 5 -8.09 1.84 -20.20
C GLY A 5 -7.20 2.61 -19.23
N LEU A 6 -6.05 2.03 -18.87
CA LEU A 6 -5.06 2.60 -17.96
C LEU A 6 -3.75 2.84 -18.70
N GLU A 7 -3.10 3.95 -18.35
CA GLU A 7 -1.77 4.29 -18.85
C GLU A 7 -0.70 3.72 -17.90
N ILE A 8 0.41 3.22 -18.47
CA ILE A 8 1.56 2.80 -17.67
C ILE A 8 2.07 4.00 -16.86
N GLY A 9 2.30 3.80 -15.56
CA GLY A 9 2.66 4.85 -14.60
C GLY A 9 1.46 5.59 -13.99
N GLN A 10 0.22 5.31 -14.43
CA GLN A 10 -0.98 5.90 -13.84
C GLN A 10 -1.12 5.49 -12.38
N ILE A 11 -1.38 6.47 -11.51
CA ILE A 11 -1.61 6.26 -10.08
C ILE A 11 -3.11 6.13 -9.82
N LEU A 12 -3.49 5.06 -9.14
CA LEU A 12 -4.88 4.74 -8.79
C LEU A 12 -5.07 4.58 -7.29
N LYS A 13 -6.33 4.70 -6.85
CA LYS A 13 -6.77 4.25 -5.54
C LYS A 13 -7.27 2.81 -5.62
N ASN A 14 -7.28 2.13 -4.47
CA ASN A 14 -7.74 0.74 -4.38
C ASN A 14 -9.17 0.54 -4.92
N ALA A 15 -10.05 1.53 -4.69
CA ALA A 15 -11.43 1.49 -5.17
C ALA A 15 -11.50 1.46 -6.71
N ASP A 16 -10.65 2.24 -7.40
CA ASP A 16 -10.61 2.29 -8.85
C ASP A 16 -10.20 0.93 -9.46
N ILE A 17 -9.24 0.24 -8.81
CA ILE A 17 -8.80 -1.09 -9.21
C ILE A 17 -9.96 -2.10 -9.07
N VAL A 18 -10.63 -2.10 -7.91
CA VAL A 18 -11.78 -2.97 -7.66
C VAL A 18 -12.89 -2.72 -8.69
N GLU A 19 -13.18 -1.46 -8.99
CA GLU A 19 -14.20 -1.09 -9.96
C GLU A 19 -13.83 -1.51 -11.39
N LYS A 20 -12.59 -1.25 -11.83
CA LYS A 20 -12.14 -1.54 -13.19
C LYS A 20 -11.97 -3.04 -13.44
N PHE A 21 -11.28 -3.73 -12.53
CA PHE A 21 -10.95 -5.16 -12.71
C PHE A 21 -12.03 -6.09 -12.17
N LYS A 22 -12.99 -5.59 -11.39
CA LYS A 22 -14.03 -6.41 -10.72
C LYS A 22 -13.40 -7.52 -9.86
N CYS A 23 -12.30 -7.22 -9.19
CA CYS A 23 -11.56 -8.14 -8.33
C CYS A 23 -11.82 -7.85 -6.84
N GLY A 24 -11.28 -8.68 -5.95
CA GLY A 24 -11.30 -8.40 -4.50
C GLY A 24 -10.57 -7.10 -4.13
N ASN A 25 -10.83 -6.58 -2.94
CA ASN A 25 -10.28 -5.29 -2.46
C ASN A 25 -8.99 -5.42 -1.63
N MET A 26 -8.55 -6.64 -1.34
CA MET A 26 -7.41 -6.92 -0.45
C MET A 26 -6.56 -8.07 -1.00
N GLY A 27 -5.33 -8.20 -0.47
CA GLY A 27 -4.37 -9.22 -0.88
C GLY A 27 -3.43 -8.76 -2.00
N GLY A 28 -2.33 -9.49 -2.16
CA GLY A 28 -1.36 -9.29 -3.25
C GLY A 28 -1.90 -9.78 -4.59
N MET A 29 -2.49 -10.97 -4.62
CA MET A 29 -3.09 -11.56 -5.83
C MET A 29 -4.62 -11.49 -5.77
N ARG A 30 -5.25 -10.88 -6.77
CA ARG A 30 -6.69 -10.57 -6.80
C ARG A 30 -7.30 -11.01 -8.13
N ARG A 31 -7.85 -12.22 -8.14
CA ARG A 31 -8.46 -12.81 -9.32
C ARG A 31 -9.87 -12.26 -9.56
N SER A 32 -10.16 -11.93 -10.80
CA SER A 32 -11.53 -11.67 -11.27
C SER A 32 -11.90 -12.66 -12.37
N LYS A 33 -12.98 -13.42 -12.17
CA LYS A 33 -13.57 -14.24 -13.23
C LYS A 33 -14.36 -13.40 -14.24
N THR A 34 -14.90 -12.25 -13.81
CA THR A 34 -15.73 -11.37 -14.65
C THR A 34 -14.93 -10.73 -15.78
N THR A 35 -13.74 -10.21 -15.48
CA THR A 35 -12.85 -9.60 -16.49
C THR A 35 -11.84 -10.59 -17.04
N ASN A 36 -11.85 -11.83 -16.54
CA ASN A 36 -10.83 -12.83 -16.79
C ASN A 36 -9.39 -12.34 -16.54
N THR A 37 -9.19 -11.50 -15.52
CA THR A 37 -7.86 -10.98 -15.13
C THR A 37 -7.37 -11.45 -13.77
N LEU A 38 -6.06 -11.40 -13.55
CA LEU A 38 -5.44 -11.47 -12.24
C LEU A 38 -4.70 -10.16 -11.99
N VAL A 39 -5.11 -9.42 -10.97
CA VAL A 39 -4.34 -8.25 -10.49
C VAL A 39 -3.33 -8.73 -9.47
N ILE A 40 -2.06 -8.39 -9.67
CA ILE A 40 -0.99 -8.59 -8.70
C ILE A 40 -0.52 -7.24 -8.17
N VAL A 41 -0.32 -7.15 -6.86
CA VAL A 41 0.10 -5.96 -6.15
C VAL A 41 1.37 -6.27 -5.41
N SER A 42 2.45 -5.57 -5.73
CA SER A 42 3.68 -5.52 -4.93
C SER A 42 3.64 -4.27 -4.06
N ASP A 43 3.51 -4.46 -2.74
CA ASP A 43 3.28 -3.37 -1.79
C ASP A 43 4.48 -3.19 -0.85
N TYR A 44 5.29 -2.17 -1.11
CA TYR A 44 6.51 -1.85 -0.35
C TYR A 44 6.26 -1.05 0.93
N THR A 45 4.99 -0.76 1.22
CA THR A 45 4.56 -0.04 2.43
C THR A 45 4.13 -1.01 3.54
N LYS A 46 4.05 -2.30 3.23
CA LYS A 46 3.55 -3.33 4.12
C LYS A 46 4.51 -4.49 4.20
N GLY A 47 4.57 -5.09 5.40
CA GLY A 47 5.01 -6.47 5.56
C GLY A 47 6.37 -6.65 6.21
N ILE A 48 6.82 -7.89 6.04
CA ILE A 48 8.00 -8.55 6.62
C ILE A 48 9.01 -8.94 5.52
N TYR A 49 8.58 -8.94 4.26
CA TYR A 49 9.37 -9.21 3.07
C TYR A 49 8.85 -8.37 1.90
N HIS A 50 9.73 -8.04 0.97
CA HIS A 50 9.40 -7.31 -0.25
C HIS A 50 9.88 -8.08 -1.49
N ASP A 51 9.09 -7.97 -2.55
CA ASP A 51 9.46 -8.46 -3.87
C ASP A 51 10.68 -7.67 -4.37
N LYS A 52 11.49 -8.31 -5.22
CA LYS A 52 12.80 -7.77 -5.60
C LYS A 52 12.91 -7.70 -7.11
N TRP A 53 13.31 -6.54 -7.62
CA TRP A 53 13.68 -6.37 -9.02
C TRP A 53 15.14 -6.77 -9.18
N ILE A 54 15.44 -7.79 -10.00
CA ILE A 54 16.80 -8.25 -10.29
C ILE A 54 16.96 -8.28 -11.80
N GLY A 55 17.87 -7.48 -12.35
CA GLY A 55 18.10 -7.47 -13.81
C GLY A 55 16.87 -7.10 -14.64
N GLY A 56 15.97 -6.26 -14.11
CA GLY A 56 14.73 -5.88 -14.79
C GLY A 56 13.60 -6.91 -14.68
N VAL A 57 13.77 -7.98 -13.90
CA VAL A 57 12.73 -8.97 -13.59
C VAL A 57 12.27 -8.78 -12.16
N LEU A 58 10.96 -8.73 -11.93
CA LEU A 58 10.40 -8.73 -10.57
C LEU A 58 10.23 -10.17 -10.11
N HIS A 59 10.90 -10.51 -9.01
CA HIS A 59 10.73 -11.79 -8.34
C HIS A 59 9.59 -11.66 -7.34
N TYR A 60 8.38 -11.95 -7.79
CA TYR A 60 7.15 -11.77 -7.03
C TYR A 60 6.89 -12.95 -6.09
N THR A 61 6.56 -12.68 -4.84
CA THR A 61 6.33 -13.72 -3.82
C THR A 61 4.89 -14.25 -3.91
N GLY A 62 4.76 -15.58 -3.90
CA GLY A 62 3.48 -16.28 -3.95
C GLY A 62 2.56 -15.98 -2.79
N MET A 63 1.29 -16.38 -2.93
CA MET A 63 0.27 -16.29 -1.90
C MET A 63 0.45 -17.37 -0.81
N GLY A 64 0.05 -17.02 0.42
CA GLY A 64 0.13 -17.86 1.61
C GLY A 64 1.22 -17.32 2.54
N LYS A 65 0.87 -16.96 3.77
CA LYS A 65 1.75 -16.18 4.67
C LYS A 65 2.32 -16.98 5.85
N SER A 66 1.81 -18.19 6.05
CA SER A 66 2.20 -19.09 7.13
C SER A 66 2.35 -20.49 6.56
N GLY A 67 3.37 -21.21 7.04
CA GLY A 67 3.74 -22.50 6.49
C GLY A 67 4.30 -22.44 5.06
N ASP A 68 4.78 -23.59 4.61
CA ASP A 68 5.27 -23.77 3.25
C ASP A 68 4.16 -23.50 2.23
N GLN A 69 4.47 -22.70 1.21
CA GLN A 69 3.54 -22.43 0.13
C GLN A 69 3.39 -23.62 -0.80
N ASP A 70 2.18 -23.80 -1.31
CA ASP A 70 1.85 -24.70 -2.39
C ASP A 70 1.60 -23.88 -3.68
N ILE A 71 2.31 -24.23 -4.76
CA ILE A 71 2.15 -23.60 -6.07
C ILE A 71 0.77 -23.84 -6.67
N ARG A 72 0.09 -24.93 -6.29
CA ARG A 72 -1.25 -25.27 -6.76
C ARG A 72 -2.36 -24.67 -5.89
N TRP A 73 -2.00 -23.97 -4.82
CA TRP A 73 -2.97 -23.36 -3.93
C TRP A 73 -3.44 -21.98 -4.42
N SER A 74 -4.76 -21.80 -4.50
CA SER A 74 -5.40 -20.51 -4.80
C SER A 74 -4.85 -19.84 -6.08
N GLN A 75 -4.44 -18.57 -6.01
CA GLN A 75 -3.98 -17.80 -7.16
C GLN A 75 -2.54 -18.09 -7.57
N ASN A 76 -1.78 -18.85 -6.78
CA ASN A 76 -0.48 -19.35 -7.21
C ASN A 76 -0.64 -20.22 -8.45
N ALA A 77 -1.67 -21.08 -8.48
CA ALA A 77 -1.97 -21.91 -9.64
C ALA A 77 -2.29 -21.05 -10.87
N THR A 78 -3.13 -20.02 -10.68
CA THR A 78 -3.49 -19.10 -11.77
C THR A 78 -2.28 -18.37 -12.34
N LEU A 79 -1.36 -17.91 -11.48
CA LEU A 79 -0.16 -17.21 -11.93
C LEU A 79 0.84 -18.19 -12.56
N ALA A 80 1.08 -19.35 -11.95
CA ALA A 80 1.97 -20.38 -12.51
C ALA A 80 1.55 -20.83 -13.91
N ASP A 81 0.24 -20.79 -14.16
CA ASP A 81 -0.36 -21.26 -15.40
C ASP A 81 -0.69 -20.11 -16.39
N SER A 82 -0.25 -18.87 -16.10
CA SER A 82 -0.70 -17.66 -16.82
C SER A 82 -0.40 -17.66 -18.31
N ASP A 83 0.65 -18.36 -18.73
CA ASP A 83 1.06 -18.42 -20.13
C ASP A 83 0.11 -19.26 -21.00
N PHE A 84 -0.73 -20.10 -20.38
CA PHE A 84 -1.60 -21.05 -21.09
C PHE A 84 -3.06 -21.02 -20.65
N ASN A 85 -3.38 -20.47 -19.48
CA ASN A 85 -4.76 -20.45 -18.97
C ASN A 85 -5.62 -19.30 -19.53
N GLY A 86 -5.03 -18.42 -20.36
CA GLY A 86 -5.73 -17.29 -20.99
C GLY A 86 -6.11 -16.16 -20.02
N VAL A 87 -5.53 -16.13 -18.82
CA VAL A 87 -5.75 -15.07 -17.82
C VAL A 87 -4.76 -13.94 -18.06
N ASP A 88 -5.28 -12.72 -18.22
CA ASP A 88 -4.42 -11.54 -18.35
C ASP A 88 -3.99 -11.08 -16.95
N VAL A 89 -2.68 -11.01 -16.72
CA VAL A 89 -2.11 -10.62 -15.42
C VAL A 89 -1.63 -9.17 -15.48
N HIS A 90 -2.03 -8.36 -14.51
CA HIS A 90 -1.73 -6.93 -14.44
C HIS A 90 -1.00 -6.58 -13.15
N LEU A 91 0.12 -5.86 -13.25
CA LEU A 91 0.96 -5.48 -12.12
C LEU A 91 0.65 -4.06 -11.64
N PHE A 92 0.55 -3.94 -10.32
CA PHE A 92 0.56 -2.67 -9.61
C PHE A 92 1.65 -2.67 -8.55
N GLU A 93 2.37 -1.56 -8.43
CA GLU A 93 3.33 -1.33 -7.35
C GLU A 93 2.85 -0.22 -6.41
N VAL A 94 3.05 -0.42 -5.11
CA VAL A 94 2.70 0.57 -4.08
C VAL A 94 3.98 0.97 -3.35
N ILE A 95 4.49 2.15 -3.69
CA ILE A 95 5.66 2.77 -3.03
C ILE A 95 5.18 3.68 -1.89
N ASP A 96 4.10 4.41 -2.14
CA ASP A 96 3.45 5.31 -1.20
C ASP A 96 2.08 4.75 -0.82
N ALA A 97 1.77 4.76 0.48
CA ALA A 97 0.63 3.98 1.00
C ALA A 97 -0.70 4.49 0.41
N GLY A 98 -1.40 3.59 -0.29
CA GLY A 98 -2.68 3.90 -0.95
C GLY A 98 -2.54 4.50 -2.35
N GLU A 99 -1.34 4.53 -2.92
CA GLU A 99 -1.05 4.92 -4.29
C GLU A 99 -0.59 3.70 -5.09
N TYR A 100 -1.45 3.22 -5.98
CA TYR A 100 -1.19 2.03 -6.78
C TYR A 100 -0.77 2.46 -8.18
N ILE A 101 0.50 2.30 -8.49
CA ILE A 101 1.08 2.65 -9.78
C ILE A 101 0.86 1.48 -10.73
N TYR A 102 0.18 1.70 -11.85
CA TYR A 102 -0.04 0.66 -12.84
C TYR A 102 1.23 0.42 -13.69
N CYS A 103 1.76 -0.80 -13.65
CA CYS A 103 3.00 -1.15 -14.36
C CYS A 103 2.75 -1.84 -15.71
N GLY A 104 1.48 -2.08 -16.07
CA GLY A 104 1.12 -2.77 -17.29
C GLY A 104 0.70 -4.23 -17.08
N ARG A 105 0.45 -4.92 -18.20
CA ARG A 105 0.30 -6.37 -18.24
C ARG A 105 1.67 -7.01 -18.02
N ILE A 106 1.73 -8.20 -17.43
CA ILE A 106 2.98 -8.95 -17.27
C ILE A 106 2.96 -10.29 -18.02
N GLU A 107 4.15 -10.86 -18.16
CA GLU A 107 4.42 -12.25 -18.53
C GLU A 107 5.30 -12.92 -17.46
N LEU A 108 5.25 -14.25 -17.37
CA LEU A 108 6.29 -15.02 -16.68
C LEU A 108 7.51 -15.13 -17.61
N VAL A 109 8.68 -14.73 -17.11
CA VAL A 109 9.92 -14.74 -17.91
C VAL A 109 10.81 -15.95 -17.62
N ASP A 110 10.53 -16.67 -16.54
CA ASP A 110 11.19 -17.93 -16.17
C ASP A 110 10.23 -18.78 -15.30
N LYS A 111 10.60 -20.03 -15.07
CA LYS A 111 9.84 -20.97 -14.25
C LYS A 111 9.78 -20.48 -12.79
N PRO A 112 8.61 -20.55 -12.14
CA PRO A 112 8.53 -20.33 -10.71
C PRO A 112 9.48 -21.28 -9.96
N TYR A 113 10.13 -20.76 -8.91
CA TYR A 113 11.09 -21.49 -8.09
C TYR A 113 10.81 -21.26 -6.61
N THR A 114 11.48 -22.01 -5.73
CA THR A 114 11.27 -21.88 -4.29
C THR A 114 12.40 -21.13 -3.60
N ASP A 115 12.06 -20.34 -2.59
CA ASP A 115 13.01 -19.65 -1.72
C ASP A 115 12.61 -19.81 -0.24
N MET A 116 13.49 -19.47 0.70
CA MET A 116 13.20 -19.44 2.13
C MET A 116 13.01 -18.00 2.60
N GLN A 117 11.85 -17.69 3.17
CA GLN A 117 11.53 -16.37 3.72
C GLN A 117 10.79 -16.51 5.06
N PRO A 118 10.88 -15.53 5.96
CA PRO A 118 10.11 -15.55 7.20
C PRO A 118 8.61 -15.49 6.90
N GLY A 119 7.83 -16.27 7.64
CA GLY A 119 6.37 -16.16 7.71
C GLY A 119 5.91 -15.03 8.61
N GLU A 120 4.59 -14.84 8.70
CA GLU A 120 3.99 -13.91 9.66
C GLU A 120 4.27 -14.28 11.12
N ASP A 121 4.63 -15.53 11.40
CA ASP A 121 5.08 -16.03 12.70
C ASP A 121 6.58 -15.81 12.97
N GLY A 122 7.32 -15.26 11.99
CA GLY A 122 8.76 -15.03 12.06
C GLY A 122 9.61 -16.26 11.78
N ASN A 123 9.01 -17.43 11.53
CA ASN A 123 9.74 -18.64 11.19
C ASN A 123 9.99 -18.74 9.69
N ASP A 124 11.16 -19.23 9.30
CA ASP A 124 11.46 -19.48 7.89
C ASP A 124 10.52 -20.54 7.32
N ARG A 125 9.98 -20.27 6.13
CA ARG A 125 9.11 -21.17 5.38
C ARG A 125 9.48 -21.14 3.90
N LYS A 126 9.11 -22.19 3.20
CA LYS A 126 9.24 -22.25 1.75
C LYS A 126 8.21 -21.33 1.10
N VAL A 127 8.67 -20.45 0.22
CA VAL A 127 7.82 -19.62 -0.62
C VAL A 127 8.04 -19.94 -2.09
N TRP A 128 7.02 -19.71 -2.92
CA TRP A 128 7.14 -19.74 -4.37
C TRP A 128 7.41 -18.33 -4.89
N MET A 129 8.45 -18.20 -5.70
CA MET A 129 8.85 -16.97 -6.37
C MET A 129 8.46 -17.06 -7.84
N PHE A 130 7.84 -16.00 -8.36
CA PHE A 130 7.35 -15.88 -9.73
C PHE A 130 8.16 -14.80 -10.45
N PRO A 131 9.09 -15.18 -11.34
CA PRO A 131 9.85 -14.23 -12.16
C PRO A 131 8.94 -13.62 -13.23
N ILE A 132 8.57 -12.35 -13.06
CA ILE A 132 7.63 -11.65 -13.95
C ILE A 132 8.22 -10.36 -14.49
N ARG A 133 7.73 -9.93 -15.66
CA ARG A 133 8.10 -8.65 -16.26
C ARG A 133 6.92 -7.99 -16.97
N PRO A 134 6.76 -6.66 -16.91
CA PRO A 134 5.81 -5.92 -17.73
C PRO A 134 6.04 -6.09 -19.24
N VAL A 135 4.94 -6.10 -19.99
CA VAL A 135 4.92 -6.12 -21.45
C VAL A 135 3.95 -5.03 -21.94
N PRO A 136 4.45 -3.97 -22.61
CA PRO A 136 5.87 -3.71 -22.90
C PRO A 136 6.68 -3.41 -21.63
N ASP A 137 7.99 -3.59 -21.75
CA ASP A 137 8.93 -3.12 -20.73
C ASP A 137 8.79 -1.60 -20.55
N ASN A 138 9.07 -1.13 -19.34
CA ASN A 138 8.85 0.28 -18.96
C ASN A 138 9.72 0.74 -17.79
N ASP A 139 9.76 2.06 -17.63
CA ASP A 139 10.56 2.81 -16.66
C ASP A 139 9.73 3.33 -15.47
N VAL A 140 8.58 2.69 -15.19
CA VAL A 140 7.76 3.03 -14.01
C VAL A 140 8.66 3.04 -12.78
N LYS A 141 8.51 4.10 -11.97
CA LYS A 141 9.29 4.30 -10.75
C LYS A 141 9.19 3.06 -9.87
N LYS A 142 10.35 2.48 -9.55
CA LYS A 142 10.54 1.34 -8.63
C LYS A 142 11.21 1.82 -7.34
N PRO A 143 11.01 1.13 -6.20
CA PRO A 143 11.67 1.49 -4.95
C PRO A 143 13.17 1.15 -5.01
N PRO A 144 14.09 2.15 -4.97
CA PRO A 144 15.50 1.93 -5.30
C PRO A 144 16.20 0.87 -4.44
N MET A 145 15.80 0.68 -3.18
CA MET A 145 16.47 -0.31 -2.31
C MET A 145 16.18 -1.76 -2.72
N PHE A 146 15.05 -2.03 -3.38
CA PHE A 146 14.65 -3.36 -3.84
C PHE A 146 14.91 -3.60 -5.32
N VAL A 147 15.64 -2.69 -5.97
CA VAL A 147 16.08 -2.81 -7.36
C VAL A 147 17.56 -3.13 -7.40
N PHE A 148 17.91 -4.24 -8.03
CA PHE A 148 19.26 -4.76 -8.20
C PHE A 148 19.59 -4.87 -9.67
N LYS A 149 20.82 -4.50 -10.04
CA LYS A 149 21.27 -4.51 -11.44
C LYS A 149 21.29 -5.93 -12.01
N ASP A 150 21.75 -6.89 -11.22
CA ASP A 150 21.93 -8.28 -11.58
C ASP A 150 21.95 -9.15 -10.31
N ILE A 151 22.14 -10.46 -10.49
CA ILE A 151 22.14 -11.41 -9.38
C ILE A 151 23.38 -11.24 -8.48
N GLU A 152 24.51 -10.78 -9.03
CA GLU A 152 25.71 -10.44 -8.27
C GLU A 152 25.47 -9.24 -7.34
N ASP A 153 24.85 -8.17 -7.84
CA ASP A 153 24.42 -7.01 -7.05
C ASP A 153 23.47 -7.44 -5.92
N TYR A 154 22.47 -8.26 -6.24
CA TYR A 154 21.57 -8.83 -5.23
C TYR A 154 22.31 -9.65 -4.17
N LYS A 155 23.25 -10.53 -4.56
CA LYS A 155 24.03 -11.32 -3.60
C LYS A 155 24.92 -10.45 -2.70
N SER A 156 25.39 -9.31 -3.21
CA SER A 156 26.30 -8.41 -2.50
C SER A 156 25.62 -7.57 -1.42
N ARG A 157 24.44 -7.01 -1.71
CA ARG A 157 23.74 -6.06 -0.82
C ARG A 157 22.26 -6.38 -0.55
N GLY A 158 21.68 -7.33 -1.26
CA GLY A 158 20.25 -7.65 -1.17
C GLY A 158 19.88 -8.62 -0.04
N LYS A 159 20.84 -9.35 0.54
CA LYS A 159 20.55 -10.37 1.57
C LYS A 159 19.84 -9.83 2.81
N ASN A 160 20.21 -8.62 3.24
CA ASN A 160 19.68 -8.02 4.47
C ASN A 160 18.69 -6.87 4.22
N VAL A 161 18.33 -6.61 2.96
CA VAL A 161 17.57 -5.42 2.56
C VAL A 161 16.23 -5.29 3.28
N ASP A 162 15.52 -6.40 3.47
CA ASP A 162 14.24 -6.43 4.19
C ASP A 162 14.41 -6.07 5.67
N SER A 163 15.45 -6.61 6.31
CA SER A 163 15.77 -6.32 7.71
C SER A 163 16.23 -4.87 7.91
N GLU A 164 16.98 -4.31 6.96
CA GLU A 164 17.43 -2.92 6.98
C GLU A 164 16.26 -1.97 6.78
N TYR A 165 15.33 -2.30 5.88
CA TYR A 165 14.12 -1.52 5.69
C TYR A 165 13.20 -1.57 6.90
N ALA A 166 13.02 -2.74 7.53
CA ALA A 166 12.26 -2.86 8.77
C ALA A 166 12.86 -1.97 9.87
N LYS A 167 14.19 -1.99 10.03
CA LYS A 167 14.90 -1.08 10.95
C LYS A 167 14.69 0.39 10.59
N PHE A 168 14.77 0.76 9.31
CA PHE A 168 14.51 2.13 8.86
C PHE A 168 13.07 2.57 9.19
N LEU A 169 12.07 1.72 8.95
CA LEU A 169 10.68 2.01 9.31
C LEU A 169 10.50 2.15 10.83
N GLU A 170 11.13 1.27 11.63
CA GLU A 170 11.13 1.38 13.08
C GLU A 170 11.82 2.63 13.59
N GLU A 171 12.99 2.98 13.06
CA GLU A 171 13.73 4.18 13.43
C GLU A 171 12.96 5.44 13.08
N ASN A 172 12.27 5.47 11.94
CA ASN A 172 11.42 6.60 11.57
C ASN A 172 10.17 6.69 12.46
N LYS A 173 9.62 5.55 12.90
CA LYS A 173 8.58 5.53 13.95
C LYS A 173 9.15 6.04 15.29
N LYS A 174 10.34 5.59 15.71
CA LYS A 174 11.03 6.01 16.94
C LYS A 174 11.46 7.47 16.91
N LYS A 175 11.88 8.02 15.76
CA LYS A 175 12.19 9.45 15.56
C LYS A 175 10.93 10.31 15.66
N LYS A 176 9.80 9.85 15.10
CA LYS A 176 8.48 10.49 15.33
C LYS A 176 8.07 10.48 16.80
N VAL A 177 8.43 9.44 17.56
CA VAL A 177 8.12 9.29 19.01
C VAL A 177 9.11 10.04 19.92
N LYS A 178 10.42 10.08 19.59
CA LYS A 178 11.43 10.84 20.37
C LYS A 178 11.28 12.35 20.22
N ASN A 179 10.82 12.83 19.06
CA ASN A 179 10.54 14.25 18.85
C ASN A 179 9.26 14.73 19.56
N SER A 180 8.50 13.85 20.21
CA SER A 180 7.34 14.21 21.06
C SER A 180 7.65 14.22 22.57
N SER A 181 8.92 14.10 22.99
CA SER A 181 9.29 13.94 24.42
C SER A 181 10.12 15.07 25.04
N ALA A 182 10.28 16.24 24.41
CA ALA A 182 11.00 17.36 25.03
C ALA A 182 10.22 18.68 24.88
N VAL A 183 9.65 19.14 26.00
CA VAL A 183 9.27 20.54 26.26
C VAL A 183 10.53 21.17 26.90
N ILE A 184 11.10 22.31 26.50
CA ILE A 184 10.83 23.76 26.81
C ILE A 184 11.95 24.58 26.03
N PRO A 185 11.99 25.93 25.93
CA PRO A 185 11.31 26.93 25.06
C PRO A 185 12.19 27.67 23.97
N VAL A 186 11.53 28.32 22.97
CA VAL A 186 11.85 29.41 21.97
C VAL A 186 13.32 29.97 21.86
N GLN A 187 14.02 30.22 20.71
CA GLN A 187 13.75 31.07 19.51
C GLN A 187 14.63 30.78 18.24
N VAL A 188 13.95 30.41 17.14
CA VAL A 188 13.98 30.79 15.70
C VAL A 188 15.30 31.11 14.92
N SER A 189 15.58 30.29 13.88
CA SER A 189 15.50 30.73 12.46
C SER A 189 15.24 29.55 11.48
N LYS A 190 14.31 29.79 10.53
CA LYS A 190 13.59 28.88 9.60
C LYS A 190 14.45 28.26 8.49
N PRO A 191 14.07 27.09 7.90
CA PRO A 191 13.08 27.04 6.79
C PRO A 191 11.79 26.25 7.12
N GLU A 192 10.68 26.60 6.45
CA GLU A 192 9.29 26.36 6.91
C GLU A 192 8.77 24.90 6.87
N PRO A 193 8.29 24.37 8.02
CA PRO A 193 7.45 23.17 8.10
C PRO A 193 5.97 23.49 7.83
N LYS A 194 5.28 22.62 7.08
CA LYS A 194 3.81 22.66 6.94
C LYS A 194 3.17 22.39 8.31
N LYS A 195 2.48 23.39 8.86
CA LYS A 195 1.79 23.35 10.16
C LYS A 195 0.73 22.25 10.18
N ILE A 196 0.75 21.40 11.21
CA ILE A 196 -0.39 20.57 11.59
C ILE A 196 -1.33 21.49 12.38
N VAL A 197 -2.55 21.72 11.88
CA VAL A 197 -3.54 22.58 12.55
C VAL A 197 -4.44 21.69 13.40
N ASN A 198 -4.35 21.84 14.73
CA ASN A 198 -5.27 21.17 15.64
C ASN A 198 -6.67 21.80 15.54
N ALA A 199 -7.70 21.01 15.83
CA ALA A 199 -9.03 21.58 15.98
C ALA A 199 -9.03 22.53 17.19
N PRO A 200 -9.74 23.67 17.13
CA PRO A 200 -9.85 24.57 18.27
C PRO A 200 -10.47 23.84 19.47
N ASP A 201 -9.86 23.92 20.65
CA ASP A 201 -10.35 23.24 21.86
C ASP A 201 -11.71 23.78 22.33
N ASP A 202 -12.14 24.95 21.84
CA ASP A 202 -13.39 25.63 22.20
C ASP A 202 -14.61 25.15 21.40
N ILE A 203 -14.49 24.11 20.57
CA ILE A 203 -15.61 23.58 19.76
C ILE A 203 -16.28 22.36 20.38
N GLU A 204 -15.78 21.86 21.51
CA GLU A 204 -16.45 20.78 22.24
C GLU A 204 -17.87 21.20 22.63
N ALA A 205 -18.82 20.27 22.52
CA ALA A 205 -20.25 20.50 22.72
C ALA A 205 -20.93 21.49 21.74
N LYS A 206 -20.26 21.97 20.69
CA LYS A 206 -20.92 22.75 19.62
C LYS A 206 -21.74 21.86 18.69
N THR A 207 -22.87 22.40 18.23
CA THR A 207 -23.69 21.76 17.20
C THR A 207 -23.14 22.12 15.84
N VAL A 208 -23.09 21.15 14.93
CA VAL A 208 -22.51 21.31 13.60
C VAL A 208 -23.41 20.69 12.54
N ASN A 209 -23.38 21.23 11.34
CA ASN A 209 -24.01 20.64 10.17
C ASN A 209 -22.94 20.07 9.24
N HIS A 210 -22.98 18.76 8.98
CA HIS A 210 -22.08 18.10 8.04
C HIS A 210 -22.78 17.82 6.71
N LYS A 211 -22.17 18.19 5.59
CA LYS A 211 -22.75 18.12 4.24
C LYS A 211 -23.36 16.75 3.87
N LYS A 212 -22.79 15.66 4.40
CA LYS A 212 -23.25 14.27 4.16
C LYS A 212 -24.08 13.67 5.29
N TYR A 213 -23.85 14.10 6.53
CA TYR A 213 -24.38 13.40 7.72
C TYR A 213 -25.46 14.23 8.43
N GLY A 214 -25.68 15.47 7.99
CA GLY A 214 -26.62 16.41 8.60
C GLY A 214 -26.11 16.94 9.93
N VAL A 215 -27.05 17.29 10.80
CA VAL A 215 -26.77 17.91 12.10
C VAL A 215 -26.19 16.88 13.09
N GLY A 216 -25.09 17.24 13.73
CA GLY A 216 -24.42 16.46 14.76
C GLY A 216 -23.89 17.31 15.91
N LEU A 217 -23.52 16.67 17.02
CA LEU A 217 -22.96 17.30 18.21
C LEU A 217 -21.51 16.85 18.40
N ILE A 218 -20.58 17.80 18.55
CA ILE A 218 -19.18 17.48 18.85
C ILE A 218 -19.08 16.99 20.30
N LYS A 219 -18.60 15.75 20.48
CA LYS A 219 -18.43 15.10 21.79
C LYS A 219 -17.06 15.33 22.40
N LYS A 220 -16.01 15.30 21.58
CA LYS A 220 -14.62 15.50 22.02
C LYS A 220 -13.73 15.93 20.86
N VAL A 221 -12.67 16.65 21.18
CA VAL A 221 -11.56 16.99 20.30
C VAL A 221 -10.35 16.13 20.67
N GLU A 222 -9.82 15.38 19.70
CA GLU A 222 -8.63 14.54 19.87
C GLU A 222 -7.57 14.95 18.85
N GLY A 223 -6.78 15.97 19.20
CA GLY A 223 -5.73 16.52 18.35
C GLY A 223 -6.30 17.11 17.04
N PRO A 224 -5.98 16.57 15.86
CA PRO A 224 -6.53 17.08 14.59
C PRO A 224 -7.93 16.53 14.29
N ASN A 225 -8.47 15.63 15.13
CA ASN A 225 -9.75 14.97 14.88
C ASN A 225 -10.82 15.46 15.86
N ILE A 226 -12.06 15.53 15.38
CA ILE A 226 -13.26 15.73 16.18
C ILE A 226 -14.15 14.51 16.12
N VAL A 227 -14.74 14.15 17.26
CA VAL A 227 -15.73 13.08 17.34
C VAL A 227 -17.11 13.71 17.44
N ILE A 228 -17.98 13.35 16.50
CA ILE A 228 -19.29 13.96 16.33
C ILE A 228 -20.36 12.87 16.35
N THR A 229 -21.39 13.07 17.15
CA THR A 229 -22.56 12.20 17.14
C THR A 229 -23.62 12.80 16.22
N PHE A 230 -23.93 12.10 15.12
CA PHE A 230 -25.00 12.47 14.18
C PHE A 230 -26.27 11.66 14.46
N LYS A 231 -27.45 12.29 14.35
CA LYS A 231 -28.75 11.60 14.55
C LYS A 231 -29.01 10.49 13.52
N SER A 232 -28.47 10.62 12.31
CA SER A 232 -28.73 9.74 11.17
C SER A 232 -27.79 8.53 11.07
N VAL A 233 -26.55 8.66 11.54
CA VAL A 233 -25.47 7.68 11.29
C VAL A 233 -24.64 7.32 12.53
N GLY A 234 -25.02 7.84 13.70
CA GLY A 234 -24.29 7.61 14.96
C GLY A 234 -22.97 8.40 15.02
N GLU A 235 -22.01 7.87 15.79
CA GLU A 235 -20.74 8.53 16.05
C GLU A 235 -19.76 8.43 14.86
N LYS A 236 -19.09 9.54 14.54
CA LYS A 236 -18.03 9.61 13.53
C LYS A 236 -16.85 10.44 14.03
N THR A 237 -15.65 9.94 13.77
CA THR A 237 -14.40 10.67 13.97
C THR A 237 -13.96 11.27 12.64
N LEU A 238 -13.81 12.59 12.60
CA LEU A 238 -13.49 13.36 11.39
C LEU A 238 -12.28 14.25 11.64
N ASN A 239 -11.42 14.42 10.65
CA ASN A 239 -10.32 15.37 10.74
C ASN A 239 -10.84 16.81 10.57
N TYR A 240 -10.61 17.68 11.55
CA TYR A 240 -11.19 19.02 11.59
C TYR A 240 -10.70 19.91 10.45
N GLU A 241 -9.39 19.97 10.22
CA GLU A 241 -8.80 20.81 9.17
C GLU A 241 -9.29 20.37 7.79
N VAL A 242 -9.35 19.06 7.53
CA VAL A 242 -9.90 18.50 6.29
C VAL A 242 -11.39 18.87 6.14
N CYS A 243 -12.17 18.81 7.22
CA CYS A 243 -13.58 19.18 7.22
C CYS A 243 -13.78 20.67 6.93
N MET A 244 -12.99 21.56 7.54
CA MET A 244 -13.09 23.01 7.34
C MET A 244 -12.56 23.43 5.96
N LYS A 245 -11.41 22.90 5.53
CA LYS A 245 -10.80 23.19 4.22
C LYS A 245 -11.71 22.80 3.06
N ASN A 246 -12.36 21.64 3.17
CA ASN A 246 -13.26 21.14 2.14
C ASN A 246 -14.73 21.59 2.34
N LYS A 247 -14.98 22.49 3.31
CA LYS A 247 -16.33 23.00 3.64
C LYS A 247 -17.35 21.89 3.85
N LEU A 248 -16.93 20.80 4.50
CA LEU A 248 -17.76 19.64 4.80
C LEU A 248 -18.54 19.81 6.09
N LEU A 249 -18.09 20.71 6.95
CA LEU A 249 -18.62 20.93 8.28
C LEU A 249 -18.80 22.43 8.52
N GLU A 250 -19.97 22.80 9.01
CA GLU A 250 -20.32 24.16 9.41
C GLU A 250 -20.72 24.13 10.89
N ILE A 251 -20.19 25.05 11.68
CA ILE A 251 -20.55 25.18 13.10
C ILE A 251 -21.80 26.06 13.17
N LEU A 252 -22.86 25.56 13.82
CA LEU A 252 -24.13 26.25 14.01
C LEU A 252 -24.13 27.09 15.29
#